data_AF-A0A1C5FXM3-F1
#
_entry.id   AF-A0A1C5FXM3-F1
#
_cell.length_a   1.000
_cell.length_b   1.000
_cell.length_c   1.000
_cell.angle_alpha   90.00
_cell.angle_beta   90.00
_cell.angle_gamma   90.00
#
_symmetry.space_group_name_H-M   'P 1'
#
loop_
_entity.id
_entity.type
_entity.pdbx_description
1 polymer ?
#
loop_
_entity_poly.entity_id
_entity_poly.type
_entity_poly.pdbx_seq_one_letter_code
_entity_poly.pdbx_strand_id
1 'polypeptide(L)'
;AARAALAESGAVMLRGLGVRTPGDIADVAAALGIAAMTEREGFAPRTAHAPGVYSGSHWPADEPMCMHHELSYAATVPGTLLLGCLTAPGSGGRTTVADSQRVLAALPPGLVAPFERHGWLLRRMYHDVGVAWADAFGTTDRSAVDAYCAAAGIEHAWLSDDRLATRQRRTAVVRHPRTGAPGWFNQVAFLNGLTMDPAVRDYLTDVYGPDGLPFDTSAGDGTPVTAATVDGINAVYDRFTVGEPWQEGDVLLVDNIRTAHAREPYEGRRDIAVVLGDPTELPGHVLPVSDGEHP
;
A
#
# COMPACT_ATOMS: atom_id res chain seq x y z
N ALA A 1 -4.99 -26.34 -4.27
CA ALA A 1 -6.18 -25.67 -4.84
C ALA A 1 -6.12 -24.16 -4.66
N ALA A 2 -6.09 -23.62 -3.44
CA ALA A 2 -6.12 -22.17 -3.18
C ALA A 2 -5.05 -21.35 -3.94
N ARG A 3 -3.75 -21.73 -3.87
CA ARG A 3 -2.69 -21.03 -4.62
C ARG A 3 -2.85 -21.09 -6.15
N ALA A 4 -3.44 -22.16 -6.68
CA ALA A 4 -3.71 -22.27 -8.11
C ALA A 4 -4.86 -21.31 -8.51
N ALA A 5 -5.94 -21.32 -7.74
CA ALA A 5 -7.05 -20.37 -7.92
C ALA A 5 -6.59 -18.91 -7.79
N LEU A 6 -5.66 -18.63 -6.86
CA LEU A 6 -5.05 -17.31 -6.71
C LEU A 6 -4.28 -16.89 -7.95
N ALA A 7 -3.45 -17.78 -8.50
CA ALA A 7 -2.71 -17.50 -9.73
C ALA A 7 -3.63 -17.20 -10.93
N GLU A 8 -4.78 -17.87 -11.01
CA GLU A 8 -5.76 -17.66 -12.07
C GLU A 8 -6.56 -16.37 -11.87
N SER A 9 -6.98 -16.07 -10.64
CA SER A 9 -7.99 -15.04 -10.34
C SER A 9 -7.45 -13.73 -9.76
N GLY A 10 -6.22 -13.72 -9.23
CA GLY A 10 -5.62 -12.56 -8.56
C GLY A 10 -6.12 -12.31 -7.12
N ALA A 11 -7.33 -12.76 -6.77
CA ALA A 11 -7.82 -12.82 -5.39
C ALA A 11 -8.78 -14.00 -5.20
N VAL A 12 -8.80 -14.58 -4.00
CA VAL A 12 -9.63 -15.74 -3.66
C VAL A 12 -10.17 -15.61 -2.24
N MET A 13 -11.49 -15.66 -2.08
CA MET A 13 -12.15 -15.78 -0.78
C MET A 13 -12.29 -17.27 -0.40
N LEU A 14 -11.74 -17.65 0.75
CA LEU A 14 -11.89 -18.96 1.36
C LEU A 14 -12.89 -18.87 2.51
N ARG A 15 -14.05 -19.51 2.35
CA ARG A 15 -15.10 -19.55 3.37
C ARG A 15 -15.06 -20.84 4.17
N GLY A 16 -15.47 -20.76 5.44
CA GLY A 16 -15.63 -21.92 6.31
C GLY A 16 -14.34 -22.47 6.92
N LEU A 17 -13.25 -21.69 6.93
CA LEU A 17 -12.00 -22.07 7.60
C LEU A 17 -12.08 -21.91 9.13
N GLY A 18 -12.93 -21.00 9.61
CA GLY A 18 -13.18 -20.83 11.04
C GLY A 18 -12.02 -20.18 11.80
N VAL A 19 -11.28 -19.28 11.14
CA VAL A 19 -10.24 -18.43 11.76
C VAL A 19 -10.88 -17.53 12.83
N ARG A 20 -10.33 -17.54 14.05
CA ARG A 20 -10.83 -16.75 15.19
C ARG A 20 -9.76 -15.90 15.85
N THR A 21 -8.49 -16.20 15.61
CA THR A 21 -7.35 -15.50 16.20
C THR A 21 -6.31 -15.12 15.14
N PRO A 22 -5.42 -14.17 15.43
CA PRO A 22 -4.23 -13.93 14.60
C PRO A 22 -3.31 -15.15 14.49
N GLY A 23 -3.32 -16.06 15.48
CA GLY A 23 -2.58 -17.32 15.37
C GLY A 23 -3.12 -18.20 14.26
N ASP A 24 -4.44 -18.29 14.14
CA ASP A 24 -5.09 -19.12 13.10
C ASP A 24 -4.76 -18.61 11.68
N ILE A 25 -4.63 -17.30 11.47
CA ILE A 25 -4.22 -16.78 10.14
C ILE A 25 -2.76 -17.12 9.82
N ALA A 26 -1.89 -17.17 10.84
CA ALA A 26 -0.50 -17.61 10.69
C ALA A 26 -0.45 -19.09 10.30
N ASP A 27 -1.29 -19.93 10.92
CA ASP A 27 -1.40 -21.35 10.58
C ASP A 27 -1.89 -21.57 9.14
N VAL A 28 -2.86 -20.76 8.69
CA VAL A 28 -3.31 -20.77 7.28
C VAL A 28 -2.19 -20.37 6.34
N ALA A 29 -1.43 -19.32 6.65
CA ALA A 29 -0.27 -18.89 5.86
C ALA A 29 0.77 -20.02 5.77
N ALA A 30 1.10 -20.66 6.88
CA ALA A 30 2.04 -21.77 6.94
C ALA A 30 1.55 -23.00 6.15
N ALA A 31 0.27 -23.35 6.26
CA ALA A 31 -0.33 -24.46 5.52
C ALA A 31 -0.35 -24.22 3.99
N LEU A 32 -0.41 -22.96 3.57
CA LEU A 32 -0.28 -22.57 2.17
C LEU A 32 1.19 -22.36 1.75
N GLY A 33 2.14 -22.51 2.67
CA GLY A 33 3.57 -22.28 2.42
C GLY A 33 3.87 -20.84 2.05
N ILE A 34 3.17 -19.87 2.64
CA ILE A 34 3.38 -18.44 2.45
C ILE A 34 4.45 -17.98 3.43
N ALA A 35 5.54 -17.42 2.89
CA ALA A 35 6.64 -16.94 3.71
C ALA A 35 6.30 -15.56 4.29
N ALA A 36 6.21 -15.46 5.61
CA ALA A 36 5.91 -14.21 6.30
C ALA A 36 6.98 -13.14 6.04
N MET A 37 6.54 -11.91 5.80
CA MET A 37 7.35 -10.72 5.58
C MET A 37 7.15 -9.74 6.75
N THR A 38 8.26 -9.20 7.25
CA THR A 38 8.22 -8.09 8.22
C THR A 38 7.91 -6.79 7.49
N GLU A 39 6.89 -6.06 7.94
CA GLU A 39 6.57 -4.72 7.44
C GLU A 39 7.70 -3.73 7.75
N ARG A 40 8.05 -2.93 6.74
CA ARG A 40 8.92 -1.75 6.83
C ARG A 40 8.31 -0.65 5.97
N GLU A 41 8.66 0.59 6.27
CA GLU A 41 8.10 1.79 5.64
C GLU A 41 6.57 1.88 5.81
N GLY A 42 6.02 1.37 6.92
CA GLY A 42 4.58 1.37 7.18
C GLY A 42 3.93 2.74 6.97
N PHE A 43 2.76 2.78 6.33
CA PHE A 43 2.03 4.02 6.07
C PHE A 43 1.16 4.45 7.26
N ALA A 44 0.52 3.48 7.89
CA ALA A 44 -0.35 3.68 9.03
C ALA A 44 -0.02 2.64 10.11
N PRO A 45 -0.22 2.96 11.40
CA PRO A 45 0.07 2.03 12.49
C PRO A 45 -0.70 0.72 12.35
N ARG A 46 -0.07 -0.37 12.80
CA ARG A 46 -0.67 -1.69 12.95
C ARG A 46 -0.30 -2.27 14.31
N THR A 47 -1.14 -3.13 14.86
CA THR A 47 -0.77 -3.96 16.00
C THR A 47 -0.03 -5.19 15.50
N ALA A 48 1.22 -5.36 15.93
CA ALA A 48 1.97 -6.59 15.67
C ALA A 48 1.51 -7.71 16.63
N HIS A 49 1.39 -8.93 16.10
CA HIS A 49 1.06 -10.12 16.88
C HIS A 49 2.27 -11.07 16.90
N ALA A 50 2.20 -12.19 16.19
CA ALA A 50 3.35 -13.04 15.93
C ALA A 50 4.19 -12.47 14.76
N PRO A 51 5.45 -12.91 14.57
CA PRO A 51 6.28 -12.45 13.45
C PRO A 51 5.56 -12.56 12.09
N GLY A 52 5.41 -11.41 11.41
CA GLY A 52 4.73 -11.29 10.11
C GLY A 52 3.20 -11.35 10.15
N VAL A 53 2.60 -11.31 11.35
CA VAL A 53 1.15 -11.24 11.56
C VAL A 53 0.80 -9.91 12.21
N TYR A 54 -0.14 -9.20 11.60
CA TYR A 54 -0.52 -7.84 11.97
C TYR A 54 -2.04 -7.72 12.08
N SER A 55 -2.52 -6.66 12.73
CA SER A 55 -3.86 -6.17 12.48
C SER A 55 -3.95 -5.52 11.09
N GLY A 56 -5.17 -5.25 10.62
CA GLY A 56 -5.37 -4.19 9.64
C GLY A 56 -4.79 -2.85 10.13
N SER A 57 -4.49 -1.94 9.19
CA SER A 57 -4.07 -0.58 9.51
C SER A 57 -5.10 0.11 10.40
N HIS A 58 -4.63 0.83 11.41
CA HIS A 58 -5.45 1.70 12.23
C HIS A 58 -5.88 2.89 11.37
N TRP A 59 -7.14 2.86 10.93
CA TRP A 59 -7.72 3.84 10.01
C TRP A 59 -9.17 4.16 10.42
N PRO A 60 -9.60 5.44 10.44
CA PRO A 60 -10.94 5.85 10.87
C PRO A 60 -12.03 5.01 10.21
N ALA A 61 -13.01 4.51 10.98
CA ALA A 61 -13.98 3.54 10.46
C ALA A 61 -14.92 4.11 9.39
N ASP A 62 -15.20 5.40 9.45
CA ASP A 62 -16.06 6.18 8.56
C ASP A 62 -15.35 6.64 7.28
N GLU A 63 -14.03 6.50 7.18
CA GLU A 63 -13.27 6.86 5.99
C GLU A 63 -12.93 5.64 5.11
N PRO A 64 -13.00 5.76 3.78
CA PRO A 64 -12.51 4.72 2.89
C PRO A 64 -10.97 4.66 2.92
N MET A 65 -10.41 3.44 2.86
CA MET A 65 -9.02 3.28 2.40
C MET A 65 -9.07 3.02 0.91
N CYS A 66 -8.61 3.97 0.10
CA CYS A 66 -8.73 3.91 -1.36
C CYS A 66 -7.90 2.76 -1.96
N MET A 67 -8.16 2.44 -3.24
CA MET A 67 -7.47 1.35 -3.93
C MET A 67 -5.95 1.56 -3.95
N HIS A 68 -5.23 0.53 -3.52
CA HIS A 68 -3.78 0.52 -3.49
C HIS A 68 -3.22 -0.89 -3.60
N HIS A 69 -1.91 -0.95 -3.88
CA HIS A 69 -1.10 -2.14 -3.71
C HIS A 69 -0.25 -1.99 -2.44
N GLU A 70 -0.29 -2.98 -1.56
CA GLU A 70 0.37 -2.94 -0.24
C GLU A 70 1.87 -2.76 -0.42
N LEU A 71 2.45 -1.75 0.24
CA LEU A 71 3.86 -1.39 0.15
C LEU A 71 4.41 -1.28 -1.28
N SER A 72 3.59 -0.82 -2.24
CA SER A 72 4.03 -0.67 -3.64
C SER A 72 5.18 0.32 -3.86
N TYR A 73 5.61 1.00 -2.80
CA TYR A 73 6.77 1.88 -2.78
C TYR A 73 8.04 1.21 -2.21
N ALA A 74 7.95 0.03 -1.61
CA ALA A 74 9.10 -0.65 -1.01
C ALA A 74 10.00 -1.33 -2.07
N ALA A 75 11.27 -1.54 -1.75
CA ALA A 75 12.19 -2.27 -2.63
C ALA A 75 11.86 -3.76 -2.72
N THR A 76 11.46 -4.34 -1.59
CA THR A 76 10.88 -5.68 -1.48
C THR A 76 9.43 -5.52 -1.04
N VAL A 77 8.50 -6.02 -1.85
CA VAL A 77 7.05 -5.88 -1.61
C VAL A 77 6.46 -7.22 -1.16
N PRO A 78 5.34 -7.25 -0.43
CA PRO A 78 4.62 -8.50 -0.22
C PRO A 78 4.07 -8.96 -1.57
N GLY A 79 4.35 -10.19 -1.97
CA GLY A 79 3.78 -10.79 -3.18
C GLY A 79 2.36 -11.31 -2.94
N THR A 80 2.07 -11.72 -1.71
CA THR A 80 0.75 -12.24 -1.30
C THR A 80 0.30 -11.56 -0.01
N LEU A 81 -0.99 -11.24 0.08
CA LEU A 81 -1.65 -10.88 1.34
C LEU A 81 -2.62 -11.98 1.75
N LEU A 82 -2.70 -12.24 3.05
CA LEU A 82 -3.82 -12.96 3.64
C LEU A 82 -4.52 -12.05 4.62
N LEU A 83 -5.84 -11.93 4.48
CA LEU A 83 -6.70 -11.17 5.38
C LEU A 83 -7.71 -12.13 6.01
N GLY A 84 -7.64 -12.33 7.32
CA GLY A 84 -8.55 -13.20 8.08
C GLY A 84 -9.57 -12.38 8.86
N CYS A 85 -10.85 -12.66 8.67
CA CYS A 85 -11.93 -11.97 9.38
C CYS A 85 -12.19 -12.60 10.75
N LEU A 86 -11.71 -11.95 11.81
CA LEU A 86 -11.93 -12.38 13.19
C LEU A 86 -13.31 -11.92 13.69
N THR A 87 -13.66 -10.67 13.39
CA THR A 87 -14.97 -10.07 13.69
C THR A 87 -15.47 -9.37 12.44
N ALA A 88 -16.62 -9.79 11.91
CA ALA A 88 -17.23 -9.17 10.74
C ALA A 88 -17.90 -7.81 11.11
N PRO A 89 -17.84 -6.80 10.22
CA PRO A 89 -18.48 -5.50 10.47
C PRO A 89 -20.01 -5.63 10.54
N GLY A 90 -20.66 -4.71 11.27
CA GLY A 90 -22.13 -4.65 11.33
C GLY A 90 -22.76 -4.20 10.01
N SER A 91 -22.12 -3.24 9.33
CA SER A 91 -22.47 -2.76 7.99
C SER A 91 -21.22 -2.26 7.26
N GLY A 92 -21.20 -2.34 5.93
CA GLY A 92 -20.05 -1.91 5.12
C GLY A 92 -18.78 -2.75 5.31
N GLY A 93 -17.61 -2.11 5.27
CA GLY A 93 -16.34 -2.69 5.71
C GLY A 93 -15.77 -3.82 4.87
N ARG A 94 -16.29 -4.03 3.66
CA ARG A 94 -15.71 -5.03 2.76
C ARG A 94 -14.27 -4.65 2.44
N THR A 95 -13.45 -5.67 2.28
CA THR A 95 -12.19 -5.51 1.57
C THR A 95 -12.50 -5.76 0.10
N THR A 96 -12.48 -4.69 -0.68
CA THR A 96 -12.74 -4.75 -2.11
C THR A 96 -11.43 -4.86 -2.86
N VAL A 97 -11.49 -5.42 -4.07
CA VAL A 97 -10.33 -5.72 -4.91
C VAL A 97 -10.56 -5.32 -6.36
N ALA A 98 -9.49 -4.97 -7.08
CA ALA A 98 -9.52 -4.67 -8.50
C ALA A 98 -8.29 -5.24 -9.23
N ASP A 99 -8.49 -5.89 -10.37
CA ASP A 99 -7.41 -6.44 -11.19
C ASP A 99 -6.63 -5.30 -11.88
N SER A 100 -5.35 -5.16 -11.52
CA SER A 100 -4.48 -4.07 -11.96
C SER A 100 -4.18 -4.09 -13.47
N GLN A 101 -4.35 -5.25 -14.13
CA GLN A 101 -4.19 -5.37 -15.58
C GLN A 101 -5.42 -4.82 -16.30
N ARG A 102 -6.63 -5.07 -15.76
CA ARG A 102 -7.87 -4.50 -16.28
C ARG A 102 -7.90 -2.98 -16.07
N VAL A 103 -7.42 -2.52 -14.92
CA VAL A 103 -7.26 -1.09 -14.61
C VAL A 103 -6.29 -0.46 -15.61
N LEU A 104 -5.07 -1.01 -15.77
CA LEU A 104 -4.09 -0.51 -16.72
C LEU A 104 -4.64 -0.41 -18.15
N ALA A 105 -5.32 -1.45 -18.63
CA ALA A 105 -5.90 -1.48 -19.97
C ALA A 105 -7.02 -0.46 -20.20
N ALA A 106 -7.68 0.00 -19.13
CA ALA A 106 -8.81 0.92 -19.20
C ALA A 106 -8.45 2.38 -18.88
N LEU A 107 -7.29 2.63 -18.27
CA LEU A 107 -6.81 3.99 -18.03
C LEU A 107 -6.53 4.72 -19.35
N PRO A 108 -6.84 6.03 -19.45
CA PRO A 108 -6.51 6.80 -20.64
C PRO A 108 -5.00 6.79 -20.91
N PRO A 109 -4.53 6.54 -22.15
CA PRO A 109 -3.10 6.45 -22.44
C PRO A 109 -2.32 7.72 -22.05
N GLY A 110 -2.92 8.91 -22.21
CA GLY A 110 -2.31 10.18 -21.82
C GLY A 110 -2.14 10.34 -20.30
N LEU A 111 -2.98 9.67 -19.50
CA LEU A 111 -2.84 9.62 -18.04
C LEU A 111 -1.69 8.69 -17.64
N VAL A 112 -1.58 7.54 -18.32
CA VAL A 112 -0.59 6.49 -18.00
C VAL A 112 0.83 6.87 -18.45
N ALA A 113 0.97 7.53 -19.61
CA ALA A 113 2.25 7.74 -20.28
C ALA A 113 3.35 8.40 -19.41
N PRO A 114 3.08 9.44 -18.59
CA PRO A 114 4.10 10.01 -17.71
C PRO A 114 4.64 8.99 -16.70
N PHE A 115 3.76 8.15 -16.15
CA PHE A 115 4.10 7.17 -15.12
C PHE A 115 4.79 5.93 -15.70
N GLU A 116 4.45 5.52 -16.93
CA GLU A 116 5.21 4.49 -17.64
C GLU A 116 6.62 4.97 -18.00
N ARG A 117 6.75 6.23 -18.44
CA ARG A 117 8.04 6.78 -18.87
C ARG A 117 8.98 7.08 -17.71
N HIS A 118 8.46 7.63 -16.61
CA HIS A 118 9.26 8.17 -15.52
C HIS A 118 9.11 7.40 -14.21
N GLY A 119 8.13 6.50 -14.11
CA GLY A 119 7.69 6.00 -12.82
C GLY A 119 6.88 7.04 -12.04
N TRP A 120 6.79 6.85 -10.74
CA TRP A 120 6.19 7.78 -9.80
C TRP A 120 7.17 8.06 -8.66
N LEU A 121 7.07 9.27 -8.10
CA LEU A 121 7.86 9.72 -6.98
C LEU A 121 6.96 9.81 -5.75
N LEU A 122 7.40 9.21 -4.64
CA LEU A 122 6.81 9.38 -3.33
C LEU A 122 7.73 10.25 -2.47
N ARG A 123 7.17 11.30 -1.89
CA ARG A 123 7.77 12.11 -0.82
C ARG A 123 7.06 11.79 0.48
N ARG A 124 7.80 11.67 1.58
CA ARG A 124 7.23 11.55 2.93
C ARG A 124 7.99 12.46 3.89
N MET A 125 7.23 13.12 4.77
CA MET A 125 7.76 13.82 5.92
C MET A 125 7.30 13.10 7.17
N TYR A 126 8.24 12.69 8.02
CA TYR A 126 7.96 12.08 9.31
C TYR A 126 8.14 13.14 10.39
N HIS A 127 7.02 13.57 10.96
CA HIS A 127 6.95 14.53 12.05
C HIS A 127 5.82 14.11 13.01
N ASP A 128 5.25 15.06 13.75
CA ASP A 128 4.18 14.86 14.71
C ASP A 128 2.79 14.56 14.10
N VAL A 129 2.66 14.63 12.78
CA VAL A 129 1.45 14.22 12.05
C VAL A 129 1.74 13.00 11.17
N GLY A 130 0.82 12.03 11.21
CA GLY A 130 0.99 10.76 10.52
C GLY A 130 1.71 9.72 11.37
N VAL A 131 2.42 8.79 10.71
CA VAL A 131 3.18 7.74 11.39
C VAL A 131 4.57 8.25 11.75
N ALA A 132 5.04 7.94 12.97
CA ALA A 132 6.41 8.26 13.37
C ALA A 132 7.42 7.45 12.53
N TRP A 133 8.58 8.02 12.22
CA TRP A 133 9.62 7.30 11.47
C TRP A 133 10.03 6.02 12.20
N ALA A 134 10.09 6.05 13.54
CA ALA A 134 10.49 4.89 14.32
C ALA A 134 9.52 3.72 14.19
N ASP A 135 8.23 4.00 14.09
CA ASP A 135 7.18 3.00 13.85
C ASP A 135 7.22 2.52 12.40
N ALA A 136 7.34 3.46 11.44
CA ALA A 136 7.39 3.14 10.01
C ALA A 136 8.56 2.21 9.67
N PHE A 137 9.76 2.49 10.21
CA PHE A 137 10.95 1.65 10.00
C PHE A 137 11.09 0.55 11.06
N GLY A 138 10.29 0.56 12.12
CA GLY A 138 10.31 -0.41 13.21
C GLY A 138 11.66 -0.45 13.96
N THR A 139 12.25 0.71 14.21
CA THR A 139 13.51 0.92 14.95
C THR A 139 13.64 2.37 15.41
N THR A 140 14.31 2.61 16.54
CA THR A 140 14.69 3.96 17.00
C THR A 140 16.15 4.31 16.70
N ASP A 141 16.87 3.44 15.97
CA ASP A 141 18.26 3.67 15.57
C ASP A 141 18.33 4.32 14.19
N ARG A 142 18.77 5.58 14.15
CA ARG A 142 18.96 6.34 12.89
C ARG A 142 19.91 5.66 11.93
N SER A 143 20.97 5.02 12.43
CA SER A 143 21.95 4.34 11.56
C SER A 143 21.36 3.10 10.88
N ALA A 144 20.40 2.44 11.52
CA ALA A 144 19.65 1.34 10.91
C ALA A 144 18.71 1.85 9.81
N VAL A 145 18.10 3.03 9.99
CA VAL A 145 17.29 3.69 8.95
C VAL A 145 18.19 4.14 7.79
N ASP A 146 19.36 4.72 8.06
CA ASP A 146 20.32 5.12 7.02
C ASP A 146 20.72 3.92 6.14
N ALA A 147 21.05 2.79 6.77
CA ALA A 147 21.41 1.55 6.07
C ALA A 147 20.23 0.99 5.26
N TYR A 148 19.01 1.06 5.82
CA TYR A 148 17.80 0.64 5.12
C TYR A 148 17.56 1.50 3.87
N CYS A 149 17.58 2.82 4.00
CA CYS A 149 17.34 3.75 2.89
C CYS A 149 18.37 3.56 1.77
N ALA A 150 19.65 3.40 2.12
CA ALA A 150 20.71 3.12 1.16
C ALA A 150 20.47 1.81 0.39
N ALA A 151 20.05 0.74 1.08
CA ALA A 151 19.76 -0.54 0.44
C ALA A 151 18.48 -0.52 -0.41
N ALA A 152 17.47 0.25 0.01
CA ALA A 152 16.16 0.33 -0.66
C ALA A 152 16.08 1.40 -1.77
N GLY A 153 17.18 2.11 -2.04
CA GLY A 153 17.19 3.21 -3.02
C GLY A 153 16.23 4.33 -2.64
N ILE A 154 16.32 4.77 -1.39
CA ILE A 154 15.55 5.87 -0.81
C ILE A 154 16.53 6.98 -0.48
N GLU A 155 16.28 8.18 -1.00
CA GLU A 155 16.97 9.38 -0.55
C GLU A 155 16.34 9.85 0.76
N HIS A 156 17.16 10.23 1.73
CA HIS A 156 16.66 10.69 3.01
C HIS A 156 17.51 11.79 3.62
N ALA A 157 16.87 12.63 4.44
CA ALA A 157 17.50 13.69 5.19
C ALA A 157 16.94 13.76 6.60
N TRP A 158 17.83 13.74 7.60
CA TRP A 158 17.47 14.04 8.98
C TRP A 158 17.37 15.55 9.15
N LEU A 159 16.23 16.01 9.68
CA LEU A 159 15.94 17.41 9.92
C LEU A 159 16.00 17.74 11.43
N SER A 160 15.72 19.00 11.79
CA SER A 160 15.56 19.39 13.20
C SER A 160 14.41 18.62 13.87
N ASP A 161 14.46 18.55 15.20
CA ASP A 161 13.36 18.04 16.03
C ASP A 161 12.98 16.58 15.75
N ASP A 162 13.99 15.75 15.46
CA ASP A 162 13.82 14.31 15.20
C ASP A 162 12.91 13.98 14.00
N ARG A 163 12.87 14.88 13.02
CA ARG A 163 12.14 14.69 11.77
C ARG A 163 13.01 14.02 10.70
N LEU A 164 12.35 13.30 9.81
CA LEU A 164 12.96 12.63 8.67
C LEU A 164 12.18 12.99 7.40
N ALA A 165 12.89 13.34 6.34
CA ALA A 165 12.32 13.44 5.01
C ALA A 165 12.81 12.27 4.16
N THR A 166 11.94 11.64 3.37
CA THR A 166 12.33 10.61 2.40
C THR A 166 11.75 10.88 1.01
N ARG A 167 12.52 10.50 -0.02
CA ARG A 167 12.14 10.52 -1.43
C ARG A 167 12.51 9.19 -2.08
N GLN A 168 11.57 8.60 -2.79
CA GLN A 168 11.83 7.37 -3.54
C GLN A 168 11.05 7.31 -4.84
N ARG A 169 11.73 6.89 -5.90
CA ARG A 169 11.13 6.72 -7.23
C ARG A 169 10.93 5.24 -7.53
N ARG A 170 9.76 4.92 -8.07
CA ARG A 170 9.35 3.55 -8.39
C ARG A 170 8.69 3.47 -9.75
N THR A 171 8.73 2.32 -10.40
CA THR A 171 7.88 2.10 -11.58
C THR A 171 6.40 2.10 -11.15
N ALA A 172 5.53 2.66 -11.99
CA ALA A 172 4.07 2.64 -11.75
C ALA A 172 3.36 1.46 -12.43
N VAL A 173 4.02 0.90 -13.46
CA VAL A 173 3.61 -0.31 -14.16
C VAL A 173 4.68 -1.36 -13.94
N VAL A 174 4.30 -2.51 -13.40
CA VAL A 174 5.20 -3.63 -13.14
C VAL A 174 4.76 -4.85 -13.93
N ARG A 175 5.72 -5.70 -14.30
CA ARG A 175 5.42 -7.02 -14.85
C ARG A 175 5.28 -8.02 -13.71
N HIS A 176 4.16 -8.71 -13.67
CA HIS A 176 3.94 -9.76 -12.69
C HIS A 176 5.01 -10.86 -12.84
N PRO A 177 5.76 -11.23 -11.79
CA PRO A 177 6.98 -12.04 -11.91
C PRO A 177 6.74 -13.46 -12.44
N ARG A 178 5.52 -14.01 -12.27
CA ARG A 178 5.19 -15.35 -12.77
C ARG A 178 4.62 -15.37 -14.19
N THR A 179 3.92 -14.30 -14.60
CA THR A 179 3.15 -14.29 -15.86
C THR A 179 3.69 -13.30 -16.89
N GLY A 180 4.54 -12.36 -16.48
CA GLY A 180 5.08 -11.29 -17.32
C GLY A 180 4.05 -10.21 -17.71
N ALA A 181 2.79 -10.36 -17.30
CA ALA A 181 1.72 -9.44 -17.63
C ALA A 181 1.92 -8.09 -16.92
N PRO A 182 1.76 -6.95 -17.63
CA PRO A 182 1.89 -5.63 -17.01
C PRO A 182 0.65 -5.29 -16.17
N GLY A 183 0.85 -4.66 -15.03
CA GLY A 183 -0.23 -4.20 -14.13
C GLY A 183 0.07 -2.82 -13.54
N TRP A 184 -1.00 -2.07 -13.25
CA TRP A 184 -0.94 -0.74 -12.61
C TRP A 184 -0.64 -0.85 -11.11
N PHE A 185 0.62 -1.13 -10.77
CA PHE A 185 1.09 -1.38 -9.39
C PHE A 185 1.74 -0.12 -8.80
N ASN A 186 0.99 0.63 -8.00
CA ASN A 186 1.45 1.83 -7.31
C ASN A 186 0.42 2.31 -6.29
N GLN A 187 0.77 3.43 -5.63
CA GLN A 187 -0.09 4.18 -4.73
C GLN A 187 -0.18 5.66 -5.11
N VAL A 188 -0.04 5.99 -6.41
CA VAL A 188 -0.03 7.37 -6.91
C VAL A 188 -1.26 8.14 -6.46
N ALA A 189 -2.46 7.59 -6.63
CA ALA A 189 -3.69 8.25 -6.26
C ALA A 189 -3.93 8.25 -4.73
N PHE A 190 -3.63 7.15 -4.04
CA PHE A 190 -3.94 6.99 -2.62
C PHE A 190 -3.03 7.85 -1.72
N LEU A 191 -1.72 7.87 -1.99
CA LEU A 191 -0.72 8.63 -1.22
C LEU A 191 -0.46 10.03 -1.80
N ASN A 192 -1.46 10.65 -2.41
CA ASN A 192 -1.33 12.01 -2.92
C ASN A 192 -1.87 13.03 -1.91
N GLY A 193 -1.25 14.21 -1.79
CA GLY A 193 -1.75 15.27 -0.90
C GLY A 193 -3.18 15.73 -1.23
N LEU A 194 -3.67 15.50 -2.43
CA LEU A 194 -5.05 15.80 -2.84
C LEU A 194 -6.10 14.86 -2.21
N THR A 195 -5.71 13.75 -1.58
CA THR A 195 -6.64 12.87 -0.84
C THR A 195 -6.88 13.33 0.59
N MET A 196 -6.10 14.29 1.08
CA MET A 196 -6.33 14.93 2.38
C MET A 196 -7.48 15.92 2.29
N ASP A 197 -8.19 16.11 3.41
CA ASP A 197 -9.14 17.22 3.54
C ASP A 197 -8.43 18.55 3.20
N PRO A 198 -9.02 19.42 2.34
CA PRO A 198 -8.35 20.65 1.90
C PRO A 198 -7.93 21.55 3.06
N ALA A 199 -8.72 21.66 4.13
CA ALA A 199 -8.36 22.49 5.28
C ALA A 199 -7.19 21.87 6.06
N VAL A 200 -7.14 20.55 6.18
CA VAL A 200 -6.00 19.83 6.78
C VAL A 200 -4.74 20.03 5.93
N ARG A 201 -4.83 19.84 4.61
CA ARG A 201 -3.68 20.02 3.70
C ARG A 201 -3.15 21.45 3.73
N ASP A 202 -4.03 22.45 3.68
CA ASP A 202 -3.65 23.86 3.68
C ASP A 202 -3.00 24.23 5.03
N TYR A 203 -3.52 23.73 6.15
CA TYR A 203 -2.90 23.88 7.47
C TYR A 203 -1.50 23.25 7.54
N LEU A 204 -1.35 22.00 7.09
CA LEU A 204 -0.04 21.33 7.09
C LEU A 204 0.97 22.04 6.19
N THR A 205 0.51 22.57 5.06
CA THR A 205 1.36 23.34 4.15
C THR A 205 1.81 24.67 4.77
N ASP A 206 0.95 25.36 5.52
CA ASP A 206 1.30 26.60 6.24
C ASP A 206 2.31 26.33 7.36
N VAL A 207 2.13 25.23 8.11
CA VAL A 207 2.98 24.89 9.27
C VAL A 207 4.32 24.29 8.86
N TYR A 208 4.34 23.36 7.90
CA TYR A 208 5.53 22.58 7.54
C TYR A 208 6.12 22.93 6.17
N GLY A 209 5.47 23.82 5.42
CA GLY A 209 5.86 24.19 4.06
C GLY A 209 5.31 23.22 2.99
N PRO A 210 5.52 23.53 1.70
CA PRO A 210 4.93 22.79 0.57
C PRO A 210 5.42 21.34 0.46
N ASP A 211 6.62 21.03 0.94
CA ASP A 211 7.18 19.66 0.98
C ASP A 211 6.98 18.98 2.34
N GLY A 212 6.25 19.62 3.26
CA GLY A 212 6.06 19.17 4.64
C GLY A 212 4.90 18.21 4.84
N LEU A 213 4.19 17.81 3.78
CA LEU A 213 3.08 16.86 3.89
C LEU A 213 3.59 15.47 4.34
N PRO A 214 2.84 14.75 5.20
CA PRO A 214 3.18 13.39 5.61
C PRO A 214 3.45 12.44 4.43
N PHE A 215 2.77 12.69 3.31
CA PHE A 215 2.98 12.02 2.05
C PHE A 215 2.51 12.91 0.89
N ASP A 216 3.20 12.81 -0.24
CA ASP A 216 2.72 13.34 -1.51
C ASP A 216 3.35 12.59 -2.70
N THR A 217 2.64 12.58 -3.83
CA THR A 217 3.07 11.86 -5.03
C THR A 217 3.12 12.76 -6.26
N SER A 218 4.04 12.43 -7.16
CA SER A 218 4.16 13.06 -8.49
C SER A 218 4.54 12.00 -9.52
N ALA A 219 4.51 12.36 -10.82
CA ALA A 219 5.21 11.56 -11.81
C ALA A 219 6.71 11.54 -11.48
N GLY A 220 7.44 10.52 -11.94
CA GLY A 220 8.83 10.31 -11.53
C GLY A 220 9.85 11.34 -12.07
N ASP A 221 9.40 12.30 -12.88
CA ASP A 221 10.14 13.50 -13.28
C ASP A 221 9.82 14.74 -12.42
N GLY A 222 8.96 14.59 -11.41
CA GLY A 222 8.51 15.66 -10.53
C GLY A 222 7.22 16.36 -10.98
N THR A 223 6.67 16.03 -12.15
CA THR A 223 5.42 16.63 -12.62
C THR A 223 4.28 16.37 -11.62
N PRO A 224 3.60 17.40 -11.10
CA PRO A 224 2.56 17.23 -10.10
C PRO A 224 1.40 16.35 -10.58
N VAL A 225 0.91 15.50 -9.70
CA VAL A 225 -0.37 14.82 -9.87
C VAL A 225 -1.49 15.85 -9.71
N THR A 226 -2.46 15.84 -10.63
CA THR A 226 -3.61 16.77 -10.59
C THR A 226 -4.85 16.06 -10.05
N ALA A 227 -5.86 16.83 -9.62
CA ALA A 227 -7.15 16.27 -9.21
C ALA A 227 -7.78 15.41 -10.32
N ALA A 228 -7.70 15.87 -11.58
CA ALA A 228 -8.18 15.10 -12.73
C ALA A 228 -7.43 13.77 -12.92
N THR A 229 -6.14 13.71 -12.55
CA THR A 229 -5.37 12.46 -12.55
C THR A 229 -5.88 11.50 -11.48
N VAL A 230 -6.06 11.99 -10.24
CA VAL A 230 -6.58 11.19 -9.11
C VAL A 230 -7.99 10.68 -9.42
N ASP A 231 -8.89 11.57 -9.84
CA ASP A 231 -10.28 11.24 -10.18
C ASP A 231 -10.35 10.25 -11.35
N GLY A 232 -9.50 10.42 -12.37
CA GLY A 232 -9.41 9.52 -13.50
C GLY A 232 -8.96 8.11 -13.11
N ILE A 233 -8.00 7.99 -12.19
CA ILE A 233 -7.56 6.70 -11.65
C ILE A 233 -8.68 6.05 -10.84
N ASN A 234 -9.28 6.79 -9.90
CA ASN A 234 -10.33 6.28 -9.02
C ASN A 234 -11.57 5.84 -9.81
N ALA A 235 -12.00 6.62 -10.81
CA ALA A 235 -13.13 6.26 -11.65
C ALA A 235 -12.90 4.96 -12.45
N VAL A 236 -11.66 4.66 -12.82
CA VAL A 236 -11.33 3.37 -13.46
C VAL A 236 -11.33 2.24 -12.44
N TYR A 237 -10.78 2.45 -11.25
CA TYR A 237 -10.87 1.47 -10.17
C TYR A 237 -12.33 1.11 -9.86
N ASP A 238 -13.20 2.10 -9.64
CA ASP A 238 -14.62 1.90 -9.32
C ASP A 238 -15.35 0.99 -10.32
N ARG A 239 -14.98 1.04 -11.60
CA ARG A 239 -15.57 0.19 -12.66
C ARG A 239 -15.19 -1.29 -12.54
N PHE A 240 -14.04 -1.60 -11.94
CA PHE A 240 -13.51 -2.96 -11.82
C PHE A 240 -13.48 -3.48 -10.38
N THR A 241 -13.86 -2.64 -9.42
CA THR A 241 -13.97 -2.99 -8.01
C THR A 241 -15.02 -4.09 -7.81
N VAL A 242 -14.61 -5.15 -7.14
CA VAL A 242 -15.49 -6.21 -6.65
C VAL A 242 -15.20 -6.47 -5.18
N GLY A 243 -16.17 -6.98 -4.43
CA GLY A 243 -15.95 -7.32 -3.03
C GLY A 243 -17.11 -8.09 -2.43
N GLU A 244 -16.77 -9.06 -1.60
CA GLU A 244 -17.72 -9.90 -0.88
C GLU A 244 -17.88 -9.39 0.56
N PRO A 245 -19.10 -9.41 1.13
CA PRO A 245 -19.30 -9.22 2.56
C PRO A 245 -18.47 -10.23 3.36
N TRP A 246 -17.79 -9.72 4.38
CA TRP A 246 -17.04 -10.55 5.32
C TRP A 246 -17.98 -11.44 6.14
N GLN A 247 -17.60 -12.69 6.34
CA GLN A 247 -18.13 -13.55 7.39
C GLN A 247 -17.02 -13.88 8.39
N GLU A 248 -17.37 -14.04 9.66
CA GLU A 248 -16.40 -14.47 10.66
C GLU A 248 -15.79 -15.82 10.26
N GLY A 249 -14.46 -15.89 10.31
CA GLY A 249 -13.69 -17.07 9.88
C GLY A 249 -13.37 -17.15 8.39
N ASP A 250 -13.78 -16.16 7.59
CA ASP A 250 -13.36 -16.04 6.19
C ASP A 250 -11.88 -15.64 6.09
N VAL A 251 -11.23 -16.09 5.02
CA VAL A 251 -9.87 -15.66 4.63
C VAL A 251 -9.86 -15.20 3.19
N LEU A 252 -9.46 -13.96 2.95
CA LEU A 252 -9.18 -13.44 1.62
C LEU A 252 -7.68 -13.57 1.31
N LEU A 253 -7.35 -14.27 0.24
CA LEU A 253 -6.03 -14.25 -0.36
C LEU A 253 -5.97 -13.25 -1.50
N VAL A 254 -4.91 -12.45 -1.55
CA VAL A 254 -4.69 -11.43 -2.59
C VAL A 254 -3.29 -11.61 -3.15
N ASP A 255 -3.18 -11.72 -4.48
CA ASP A 255 -1.93 -11.52 -5.20
C ASP A 255 -1.70 -10.01 -5.25
N ASN A 256 -0.84 -9.52 -4.36
CA ASN A 256 -0.64 -8.09 -4.16
C ASN A 256 -0.04 -7.41 -5.39
N ILE A 257 0.61 -8.15 -6.29
CA ILE A 257 1.22 -7.56 -7.49
C ILE A 257 0.16 -7.39 -8.58
N ARG A 258 -0.78 -8.35 -8.70
CA ARG A 258 -1.86 -8.32 -9.69
C ARG A 258 -3.09 -7.56 -9.23
N THR A 259 -3.36 -7.48 -7.94
CA THR A 259 -4.65 -7.05 -7.42
C THR A 259 -4.49 -5.93 -6.42
N ALA A 260 -5.06 -4.77 -6.72
CA ALA A 260 -5.21 -3.68 -5.77
C ALA A 260 -6.36 -4.00 -4.81
N HIS A 261 -6.29 -3.45 -3.60
CA HIS A 261 -7.35 -3.58 -2.59
C HIS A 261 -7.67 -2.25 -1.94
N ALA A 262 -8.89 -2.18 -1.42
CA ALA A 262 -9.43 -1.05 -0.67
C ALA A 262 -10.25 -1.55 0.52
N ARG A 263 -10.59 -0.63 1.41
CA ARG A 263 -11.48 -0.88 2.54
C ARG A 263 -12.63 0.11 2.50
N GLU A 264 -13.85 -0.40 2.42
CA GLU A 264 -15.05 0.43 2.54
C GLU A 264 -15.18 0.99 3.97
N PRO A 265 -15.83 2.16 4.14
CA PRO A 265 -16.31 2.61 5.44
C PRO A 265 -17.21 1.55 6.10
N TYR A 266 -17.26 1.55 7.43
CA TYR A 266 -18.06 0.59 8.19
C TYR A 266 -18.56 1.12 9.53
N GLU A 267 -19.57 0.45 10.06
CA GLU A 267 -20.09 0.67 11.40
C GLU A 267 -19.86 -0.56 12.30
N GLY A 268 -19.68 -0.30 13.59
CA GLY A 268 -19.47 -1.33 14.60
C GLY A 268 -18.02 -1.85 14.65
N ARG A 269 -17.85 -3.07 15.16
CA ARG A 269 -16.54 -3.70 15.29
C ARG A 269 -16.12 -4.36 13.99
N ARG A 270 -14.83 -4.28 13.65
CA ARG A 270 -14.26 -4.96 12.49
C ARG A 270 -12.82 -5.34 12.78
N ASP A 271 -12.59 -6.63 13.02
CA ASP A 271 -11.27 -7.14 13.41
C ASP A 271 -10.75 -8.05 12.29
N ILE A 272 -9.76 -7.55 11.53
CA ILE A 272 -9.10 -8.31 10.45
C ILE A 272 -7.63 -8.52 10.82
N ALA A 273 -7.18 -9.77 10.83
CA ALA A 273 -5.77 -10.13 10.92
C ALA A 273 -5.16 -10.20 9.51
N VAL A 274 -3.91 -9.77 9.37
CA VAL A 274 -3.21 -9.65 8.10
C VAL A 274 -1.87 -10.35 8.18
N VAL A 275 -1.53 -11.13 7.14
CA VAL A 275 -0.18 -11.61 6.90
C VAL A 275 0.33 -10.97 5.62
N LEU A 276 1.46 -10.26 5.73
CA LEU A 276 2.24 -9.83 4.57
C LEU A 276 3.14 -11.00 4.19
N GLY A 277 3.00 -11.50 2.97
CA GLY A 277 3.58 -12.78 2.57
C GLY A 277 4.35 -12.72 1.26
N ASP A 278 5.20 -13.73 1.08
CA ASP A 278 6.01 -13.97 -0.11
C ASP A 278 6.82 -12.71 -0.51
N PRO A 279 7.82 -12.28 0.29
CA PRO A 279 8.62 -11.09 0.02
C PRO A 279 9.24 -11.18 -1.38
N THR A 280 8.96 -10.17 -2.21
CA THR A 280 9.24 -10.21 -3.65
C THR A 280 9.98 -8.95 -4.09
N GLU A 281 11.12 -9.13 -4.76
CA GLU A 281 11.79 -8.06 -5.51
C GLU A 281 11.26 -8.03 -6.95
N LEU A 282 10.83 -6.85 -7.39
CA LEU A 282 10.32 -6.64 -8.75
C LEU A 282 11.44 -6.08 -9.64
N PRO A 283 11.87 -6.79 -10.71
CA PRO A 283 12.96 -6.33 -11.56
C PRO A 283 12.71 -4.93 -12.14
N GLY A 284 13.66 -4.01 -11.91
CA GLY A 284 13.59 -2.63 -12.39
C GLY A 284 12.58 -1.74 -11.67
N HIS A 285 12.00 -2.19 -10.55
CA HIS A 285 11.00 -1.41 -9.82
C HIS A 285 11.60 -0.23 -9.06
N VAL A 286 12.76 -0.42 -8.42
CA VAL A 286 13.53 0.65 -7.77
C VAL A 286 14.23 1.47 -8.84
N LEU A 287 13.84 2.74 -8.98
CA LEU A 287 14.43 3.68 -9.92
C LEU A 287 15.32 4.67 -9.15
N PRO A 288 16.45 5.12 -9.72
CA PRO A 288 17.24 6.18 -9.10
C PRO A 288 16.38 7.44 -8.99
N VAL A 289 16.42 8.16 -7.88
CA VAL A 289 15.84 9.50 -7.82
C VAL A 289 16.74 10.41 -8.69
N SER A 290 16.14 11.25 -9.53
CA SER A 290 16.93 12.10 -10.45
C SER A 290 17.35 13.36 -9.71
N ASP A 291 18.57 13.84 -9.96
CA ASP A 291 19.06 15.11 -9.41
C ASP A 291 18.16 16.27 -9.86
N GLY A 292 17.21 16.63 -9.01
CA GLY A 292 16.33 17.78 -9.16
C GLY A 292 16.14 18.37 -7.77
N GLU A 293 17.02 19.33 -7.45
CA GLU A 293 17.17 20.09 -6.20
C GLU A 293 16.88 19.29 -4.93
N HIS A 294 17.95 18.87 -4.24
CA HIS A 294 17.87 18.52 -2.82
C HIS A 294 17.14 19.64 -2.06
N PRO A 295 16.19 19.31 -1.17
CA PRO A 295 15.53 20.30 -0.33
C PRO A 295 16.53 21.07 0.54
#